data_AF-A0A832TMC4-F1
#
_entry.id   AF-A0A832TMC4-F1
#
_cell.length_a   1.000
_cell.length_b   1.000
_cell.length_c   1.000
_cell.angle_alpha   90.00
_cell.angle_beta   90.00
_cell.angle_gamma   90.00
#
_symmetry.space_group_name_H-M   'P 1'
#
loop_
_entity.id
_entity.type
_entity.pdbx_description
1 polymer ?
#
loop_
_entity_poly.entity_id
_entity_poly.type
_entity_poly.pdbx_seq_one_letter_code
_entity_poly.pdbx_strand_id
1 'polypeptide(L)'
;MGYITRMFGRTNLFEKILLLVGLAVTIIGFYYINKMYTGEGNLSWALLQAAFLWLLLLFMIILTDSNESIKEELKQVVNEHVKETKLLKDISKEQLAELKVIKASLSGQRSARKTAVKAKKK
;
A
#
# COMPACT_ATOMS: atom_id res chain seq x y z
N MET A 1 -8.39 2.32 -19.35
CA MET A 1 -7.49 1.19 -19.67
C MET A 1 -6.08 1.51 -19.14
N GLY A 2 -5.92 1.63 -17.82
CA GLY A 2 -4.68 2.17 -17.22
C GLY A 2 -4.39 1.75 -15.79
N TYR A 3 -5.08 0.72 -15.27
CA TYR A 3 -4.91 0.26 -13.89
C TYR A 3 -4.01 -0.98 -13.76
N ILE A 4 -3.59 -1.59 -14.87
CA ILE A 4 -2.86 -2.88 -14.85
C ILE A 4 -1.33 -2.69 -14.93
N THR A 5 -0.84 -1.56 -15.43
CA THR A 5 0.60 -1.38 -15.75
C THR A 5 1.49 -0.89 -14.60
N ARG A 6 0.98 -0.74 -13.36
CA ARG A 6 1.83 -0.41 -12.19
C ARG A 6 2.15 -1.58 -11.26
N MET A 7 1.85 -2.82 -11.67
CA MET A 7 2.13 -4.01 -10.87
C MET A 7 3.62 -4.40 -10.83
N PHE A 8 4.50 -3.67 -11.52
CA PHE A 8 5.94 -3.82 -11.41
C PHE A 8 6.51 -2.69 -10.55
N GLY A 9 6.58 -2.97 -9.25
CA GLY A 9 7.20 -2.12 -8.25
C GLY A 9 8.68 -1.87 -8.56
N ARG A 10 9.16 -0.68 -8.17
CA ARG A 10 10.59 -0.39 -8.15
C ARG A 10 11.24 -1.39 -7.21
N THR A 11 12.17 -2.20 -7.72
CA THR A 11 13.02 -3.07 -6.90
C THR A 11 13.63 -2.25 -5.77
N ASN A 12 13.21 -2.51 -4.54
CA ASN A 12 13.60 -1.71 -3.39
C ASN A 12 14.99 -2.16 -2.91
N LEU A 13 15.71 -1.27 -2.21
CA LEU A 13 17.00 -1.62 -1.60
C LEU A 13 16.86 -2.79 -0.62
N PHE A 14 15.69 -2.90 0.02
CA PHE A 14 15.36 -3.99 0.92
C PHE A 14 15.39 -5.36 0.22
N GLU A 15 14.68 -5.50 -0.90
CA GLU A 15 14.64 -6.74 -1.69
C GLU A 15 16.05 -7.15 -2.14
N LYS A 16 16.87 -6.20 -2.60
CA LYS A 16 18.26 -6.46 -3.00
C LYS A 16 19.13 -6.96 -1.84
N ILE A 17 19.01 -6.34 -0.67
CA ILE A 17 19.74 -6.76 0.53
C ILE A 17 19.26 -8.13 1.00
N LEU A 18 17.96 -8.36 1.01
CA LEU A 18 17.36 -9.60 1.50
C LEU A 18 17.65 -10.78 0.56
N LEU A 19 17.70 -10.54 -0.75
CA LEU A 19 18.15 -11.53 -1.74
C LEU A 19 19.64 -11.88 -1.54
N LEU A 20 20.50 -10.88 -1.28
CA LEU A 20 21.90 -11.11 -0.97
C LEU A 20 22.09 -11.90 0.33
N VAL A 21 21.36 -11.53 1.39
CA VAL A 21 21.38 -12.23 2.67
C VAL A 21 20.83 -13.66 2.52
N GLY A 22 19.71 -13.84 1.81
CA GLY A 22 19.13 -15.15 1.54
C GLY A 22 20.10 -16.07 0.79
N LEU A 23 20.78 -15.55 -0.23
CA LEU A 23 21.82 -16.28 -0.96
C LEU A 23 22.98 -16.66 -0.03
N ALA A 24 23.48 -15.72 0.77
CA ALA A 24 24.57 -15.97 1.71
C ALA A 24 24.21 -17.04 2.74
N VAL A 25 23.01 -16.98 3.33
CA VAL A 25 22.50 -17.98 4.28
C VAL A 25 22.35 -19.35 3.62
N THR A 26 21.97 -19.39 2.34
CA THR A 26 21.83 -20.65 1.60
C THR A 26 23.20 -21.32 1.39
N ILE A 27 24.20 -20.56 0.94
CA ILE A 27 25.56 -21.06 0.72
C ILE A 27 26.22 -21.49 2.04
N ILE A 28 26.14 -20.64 3.06
CA ILE A 28 26.75 -20.90 4.37
C ILE A 28 26.07 -22.08 5.05
N GLY A 29 24.73 -22.13 5.07
CA GLY A 29 24.00 -23.23 5.69
C GLY A 29 24.26 -24.57 5.01
N PHE A 30 24.29 -24.59 3.67
CA PHE A 30 24.66 -25.79 2.92
C PHE A 30 26.10 -26.24 3.26
N TYR A 31 27.04 -25.31 3.34
CA TYR A 31 28.43 -25.62 3.71
C TYR A 31 28.52 -26.25 5.11
N TYR A 32 27.83 -25.69 6.12
CA TYR A 32 27.85 -26.23 7.48
C TYR A 32 27.17 -27.60 7.59
N ILE A 33 26.03 -27.80 6.92
CA ILE A 33 25.34 -29.10 6.89
C ILE A 33 26.23 -30.15 6.22
N ASN A 34 26.85 -29.82 5.09
CA ASN A 34 27.74 -30.75 4.38
C ASN A 34 29.00 -31.08 5.22
N LYS A 35 29.54 -30.08 5.92
CA LYS A 35 30.67 -30.28 6.85
C LYS A 35 30.30 -31.21 8.02
N MET A 36 29.12 -31.04 8.61
CA MET A 36 28.65 -31.97 9.66
C MET A 36 28.42 -33.39 9.11
N TYR A 37 27.81 -33.51 7.94
CA TYR A 37 27.55 -34.81 7.31
C TYR A 37 28.85 -35.57 7.01
N THR A 38 29.84 -34.89 6.43
CA THR A 38 31.14 -35.50 6.09
C THR A 38 32.04 -35.75 7.31
N GLY A 39 31.86 -34.99 8.40
CA GLY A 39 32.64 -35.17 9.63
C GLY A 39 32.18 -36.34 10.49
N GLU A 40 30.87 -36.54 10.66
CA GLU A 40 30.32 -37.62 11.49
C GLU A 40 30.01 -38.91 10.70
N GLY A 41 29.92 -38.83 9.36
CA GLY A 41 29.72 -39.98 8.46
C GLY A 41 28.38 -40.70 8.59
N ASN A 42 27.57 -40.35 9.59
CA ASN A 42 26.26 -40.92 9.89
C ASN A 42 25.19 -39.81 9.95
N LEU A 43 23.95 -40.19 9.66
CA LEU A 43 22.78 -39.34 9.90
C LEU A 43 22.54 -39.21 11.40
N SER A 44 23.19 -38.22 12.00
CA SER A 44 23.00 -37.85 13.40
C SER A 44 21.66 -37.13 13.60
N TRP A 45 21.03 -37.35 14.75
CA TRP A 45 19.81 -36.62 15.14
C TRP A 45 20.04 -35.10 15.17
N ALA A 46 21.24 -34.68 15.54
CA ALA A 46 21.65 -33.28 15.51
C ALA A 46 21.69 -32.71 14.08
N LEU A 47 22.09 -33.51 13.09
CA LEU A 47 22.10 -33.11 11.68
C LEU A 47 20.67 -32.87 11.17
N LEU A 48 19.74 -33.77 11.53
CA LEU A 48 18.33 -33.63 11.17
C LEU A 48 17.73 -32.36 11.79
N GLN A 49 18.00 -32.11 13.08
CA GLN A 49 17.56 -30.90 13.76
C GLN A 49 18.16 -29.64 13.13
N ALA A 50 19.45 -29.65 12.80
CA ALA A 50 20.12 -28.52 12.14
C ALA A 50 19.54 -28.25 10.74
N ALA A 51 19.28 -29.29 9.94
CA ALA A 51 18.65 -29.16 8.65
C ALA A 51 17.22 -28.60 8.76
N PHE A 52 16.44 -29.06 9.75
CA PHE A 52 15.09 -28.56 10.00
C PHE A 52 15.09 -27.07 10.43
N LEU A 53 15.97 -26.70 11.36
CA LEU A 53 16.17 -25.29 11.76
C LEU A 53 16.59 -24.41 10.59
N TRP A 54 17.46 -24.91 9.71
CA TRP A 54 17.89 -24.18 8.52
C TRP A 54 16.75 -23.97 7.51
N LEU A 55 15.91 -24.99 7.29
CA LEU A 55 14.67 -24.86 6.51
C LEU A 55 13.70 -23.81 7.11
N LEU A 56 13.56 -23.81 8.44
CA LEU A 56 12.72 -22.84 9.15
C LEU A 56 13.28 -21.41 9.02
N LEU A 57 14.60 -21.27 9.05
CA LEU A 57 15.27 -19.99 8.81
C LEU A 57 15.00 -19.47 7.39
N LEU A 58 15.12 -20.33 6.36
CA LEU A 58 14.79 -19.96 4.98
C LEU A 58 13.32 -19.54 4.85
N PHE A 59 12.41 -20.25 5.52
CA PHE A 59 11.01 -19.89 5.55
C PHE A 59 10.76 -18.50 6.17
N MET A 60 11.44 -18.17 7.28
CA MET A 60 11.35 -16.85 7.90
C MET A 60 11.86 -15.73 7.01
N ILE A 61 12.92 -15.97 6.23
CA ILE A 61 13.44 -14.99 5.26
C ILE A 61 12.38 -14.69 4.19
N ILE A 62 11.74 -15.72 3.63
CA ILE A 62 10.68 -15.57 2.63
C ILE A 62 9.47 -14.82 3.20
N LEU A 63 9.05 -15.15 4.42
CA LEU A 63 7.96 -14.44 5.10
C LEU A 63 8.28 -12.96 5.34
N THR A 64 9.53 -12.66 5.69
CA THR A 64 9.98 -11.29 5.92
C THR A 64 9.89 -10.45 4.65
N ASP A 65 10.32 -11.01 3.52
CA ASP A 65 10.20 -10.37 2.20
C ASP A 65 8.74 -10.06 1.84
N SER A 66 7.88 -11.07 2.00
CA SER A 66 6.45 -10.96 1.71
C SER A 66 5.77 -9.88 2.56
N ASN A 67 6.12 -9.81 3.84
CA ASN A 67 5.52 -8.85 4.77
C ASN A 67 5.94 -7.40 4.48
N GLU A 68 7.20 -7.18 4.06
CA GLU A 68 7.65 -5.83 3.71
C GLU A 68 6.99 -5.34 2.41
N SER A 69 6.89 -6.21 1.40
CA SER A 69 6.19 -5.90 0.14
C SER A 69 4.73 -5.46 0.40
N ILE A 70 4.01 -6.22 1.24
CA ILE A 70 2.62 -5.91 1.61
C ILE A 70 2.50 -4.54 2.31
N LYS A 71 3.46 -4.19 3.18
CA LYS A 71 3.44 -2.88 3.85
C LYS A 71 3.64 -1.73 2.88
N GLU A 72 4.51 -1.87 1.89
CA GLU A 72 4.73 -0.83 0.88
C GLU A 72 3.48 -0.62 0.01
N GLU A 73 2.87 -1.71 -0.44
CA GLU A 73 1.61 -1.67 -1.18
C GLU A 73 0.50 -1.01 -0.37
N LEU A 74 0.34 -1.39 0.91
CA LEU A 74 -0.66 -0.81 1.78
C LEU A 74 -0.43 0.70 2.00
N LYS A 75 0.83 1.11 2.17
CA LYS A 75 1.18 2.54 2.30
C LYS A 75 0.84 3.33 1.04
N GLN A 76 1.03 2.75 -0.14
CA GLN A 76 0.65 3.38 -1.39
C GLN A 76 -0.88 3.53 -1.49
N VAL A 77 -1.63 2.46 -1.20
CA VAL A 77 -3.10 2.47 -1.22
C VAL A 77 -3.66 3.51 -0.24
N VAL A 78 -3.13 3.58 0.98
CA VAL A 78 -3.53 4.57 1.98
C VAL A 78 -3.26 6.00 1.47
N ASN A 79 -2.10 6.26 0.88
CA ASN A 79 -1.79 7.59 0.33
C ASN A 79 -2.70 7.99 -0.83
N GLU A 80 -3.07 7.04 -1.69
CA GLU A 80 -4.02 7.29 -2.78
C GLU A 80 -5.41 7.61 -2.21
N HIS A 81 -5.90 6.85 -1.23
CA HIS A 81 -7.17 7.14 -0.55
C HIS A 81 -7.19 8.48 0.19
N VAL A 82 -6.09 8.88 0.82
CA VAL A 82 -5.99 10.20 1.47
C VAL A 82 -6.08 11.32 0.43
N LYS A 83 -5.44 11.16 -0.73
CA LYS A 83 -5.53 12.13 -1.84
C LYS A 83 -6.94 12.21 -2.39
N GLU A 84 -7.58 11.08 -2.66
CA GLU A 84 -8.97 11.04 -3.13
C GLU A 84 -9.92 11.70 -2.13
N THR A 85 -9.79 11.39 -0.84
CA THR A 85 -10.62 11.99 0.22
C THR A 85 -10.44 13.51 0.29
N LYS A 86 -9.20 13.99 0.14
CA LYS A 86 -8.91 15.42 0.10
C LYS A 86 -9.57 16.09 -1.12
N LEU A 87 -9.47 15.45 -2.28
CA LEU A 87 -10.05 15.95 -3.53
C LEU A 87 -11.59 16.01 -3.44
N LEU A 88 -12.21 14.96 -2.91
CA LEU A 88 -13.66 14.93 -2.64
C LEU A 88 -14.09 16.03 -1.67
N LYS A 89 -13.30 16.29 -0.62
CA LYS A 89 -13.57 17.37 0.33
C LYS A 89 -13.53 18.75 -0.32
N ASP A 90 -12.57 18.97 -1.22
CA ASP A 90 -12.43 20.26 -1.92
C ASP A 90 -13.57 20.46 -2.92
N ILE A 91 -13.93 19.44 -3.70
CA ILE A 91 -15.12 19.48 -4.59
C ILE A 91 -16.39 19.77 -3.78
N SER A 92 -16.57 19.09 -2.64
CA SER A 92 -17.76 19.29 -1.80
C SER A 92 -17.87 20.72 -1.25
N LYS A 93 -16.74 21.35 -0.91
CA LYS A 93 -16.70 22.76 -0.50
C LYS A 93 -17.08 23.69 -1.65
N GLU A 94 -16.58 23.41 -2.85
CA GLU A 94 -16.86 24.22 -4.05
C GLU A 94 -18.34 24.16 -4.42
N GLN A 95 -18.93 22.95 -4.46
CA GLN A 95 -20.37 22.77 -4.68
C GLN A 95 -21.23 23.49 -3.64
N LEU A 96 -20.82 23.48 -2.37
CA LEU A 96 -21.53 24.21 -1.32
C LEU A 96 -21.44 25.73 -1.52
N ALA A 97 -20.31 26.23 -2.00
CA ALA A 97 -20.15 27.64 -2.37
C ALA A 97 -21.06 28.02 -3.55
N GLU A 98 -21.11 27.21 -4.60
CA GLU A 98 -22.01 27.43 -5.75
C GLU A 98 -23.48 27.45 -5.32
N LEU A 99 -23.91 26.48 -4.51
CA LEU A 99 -25.28 26.42 -3.99
C LEU A 99 -25.65 27.66 -3.16
N LYS A 100 -24.71 28.20 -2.38
CA LYS A 100 -24.93 29.45 -1.64
C LYS A 100 -25.16 30.63 -2.57
N VAL A 101 -24.36 30.75 -3.63
CA VAL A 101 -24.51 31.82 -4.64
C VAL A 101 -25.85 31.69 -5.37
N ILE A 102 -26.22 30.49 -5.78
CA ILE A 102 -27.51 30.21 -6.45
C ILE A 102 -28.69 30.54 -5.52
N LYS A 103 -28.60 30.19 -4.23
CA LYS A 103 -29.65 30.52 -3.25
C LYS A 103 -29.77 32.04 -3.06
N ALA A 104 -28.63 32.75 -3.01
CA ALA A 104 -28.61 34.21 -2.90
C ALA A 104 -29.26 34.87 -4.13
N SER A 105 -28.91 34.46 -5.34
CA SER A 105 -29.46 35.01 -6.59
C SER A 105 -30.97 34.74 -6.74
N LEU A 106 -31.44 33.52 -6.41
CA LEU A 106 -32.86 33.17 -6.42
C LEU A 106 -33.67 33.98 -5.39
N SER A 107 -33.12 34.25 -4.21
CA SER A 107 -33.79 35.07 -3.20
C SER A 107 -33.97 36.53 -3.66
N GLY A 108 -32.96 37.10 -4.32
CA GLY A 108 -33.03 38.43 -4.93
C GLY A 108 -34.07 38.50 -6.05
N GLN A 109 -34.10 37.50 -6.93
CA GLN A 109 -35.10 37.38 -8.00
C GLN A 109 -36.54 37.26 -7.45
N ARG A 110 -36.74 36.50 -6.37
CA ARG A 110 -38.06 36.39 -5.71
C ARG A 110 -38.53 37.72 -5.14
N SER A 111 -37.65 38.50 -4.51
CA SER A 111 -38.00 39.83 -3.99
C SER A 111 -38.34 40.80 -5.12
N ALA A 112 -37.53 40.84 -6.20
CA ALA A 112 -37.79 41.67 -7.38
C ALA A 112 -39.13 41.34 -8.07
N ARG A 113 -39.47 40.04 -8.14
CA ARG A 113 -40.74 39.59 -8.73
C ARG A 113 -41.94 39.97 -7.88
N LYS A 114 -41.83 39.93 -6.54
CA LYS A 114 -42.91 40.38 -5.63
C LYS A 114 -43.18 41.88 -5.73
N THR A 115 -42.14 42.70 -5.87
CA THR A 115 -42.27 44.16 -6.08
C THR A 115 -42.90 44.48 -7.43
N ALA A 116 -42.54 43.77 -8.50
CA ALA A 116 -43.13 43.97 -9.82
C ALA A 116 -44.63 43.60 -9.86
N VAL A 117 -45.03 42.53 -9.16
CA VAL A 117 -46.45 42.12 -9.06
C VAL A 117 -47.27 43.12 -8.25
N LYS A 118 -46.70 43.74 -7.20
CA LYS A 118 -47.37 44.81 -6.45
C LYS A 118 -47.51 46.10 -7.27
N ALA A 119 -46.53 46.43 -8.10
CA ALA A 119 -46.56 47.63 -8.95
C ALA A 119 -47.60 47.54 -10.07
N LYS A 120 -47.84 46.34 -10.63
CA LYS A 120 -48.88 46.11 -11.65
C LYS A 120 -50.33 46.08 -11.13
N LYS A 121 -50.51 46.10 -9.79
CA LYS A 121 -51.82 46.04 -9.13
C LYS A 121 -52.32 47.40 -8.65
N LYS A 122 -51.52 48.46 -8.88
CA LYS A 122 -51.91 49.88 -8.78
C LYS A 122 -52.16 50.39 -10.19
#